data_AF-A0AAU6VXE6-F1
#
_entry.id   AF-A0AAU6VXE6-F1
#
_cell.length_a   1.000
_cell.length_b   1.000
_cell.length_c   1.000
_cell.angle_alpha   90.00
_cell.angle_beta   90.00
_cell.angle_gamma   90.00
#
_symmetry.space_group_name_H-M   'P 1'
#
loop_
_entity.id
_entity.type
_entity.pdbx_description
1 polymer ?
#
loop_
_entity_poly.entity_id
_entity_poly.type
_entity_poly.pdbx_seq_one_letter_code
_entity_poly.pdbx_strand_id
1 'polypeptide(L)'
;MTKKIPQLSAEQLANELEIDLETIARKKALDEAGFYKDHEKESYYCGRSFDQASVAISYALNQKFDEAKAAFKKAAEYQLRPLKMAFDPTDSEFIGEKISEGSQAIDVVSCFNCAMAAGELALAKEACLLYPEGPFPGNPKPDTADDLVHALKAWFNGDHDKASVHCQKRLDEYTAKPSKKITFRSNYFTLHLALWGIIHKDALSFEDGIKRNLAIWHHGARYGEESGTTRGHYAEFAVALTNLGIHAGMEQPVVDPFIPQGLVWVKPN
;
A
#
# COMPACT_ATOMS: atom_id res chain seq x y z
N MET A 1 1.39 -32.48 -0.06
CA MET A 1 0.93 -31.85 1.20
C MET A 1 1.25 -30.37 1.12
N THR A 2 0.25 -29.51 0.90
CA THR A 2 0.40 -28.06 1.06
C THR A 2 0.70 -27.79 2.53
N LYS A 3 1.95 -27.47 2.87
CA LYS A 3 2.31 -27.05 4.23
C LYS A 3 1.45 -25.83 4.57
N LYS A 4 0.67 -25.90 5.65
CA LYS A 4 -0.10 -24.78 6.17
C LYS A 4 0.83 -23.56 6.33
N ILE A 5 0.37 -22.38 5.94
CA ILE A 5 1.10 -21.14 6.22
C ILE A 5 1.11 -20.97 7.75
N PRO A 6 2.28 -20.73 8.37
CA PRO A 6 2.34 -20.40 9.79
C PRO A 6 1.38 -19.24 10.08
N GLN A 7 0.60 -19.36 11.14
CA GLN A 7 -0.22 -18.26 11.64
C GLN A 7 0.37 -17.84 12.98
N LEU A 8 0.37 -16.54 13.25
CA LEU A 8 0.79 -16.03 14.55
C LEU A 8 -0.23 -16.48 15.61
N SER A 9 0.27 -16.88 16.77
CA SER A 9 -0.57 -17.13 17.93
C SER A 9 -1.18 -15.83 18.46
N ALA A 10 -2.26 -15.92 19.23
CA ALA A 10 -2.84 -14.75 19.89
C ALA A 10 -1.84 -14.02 20.79
N GLU A 11 -0.94 -14.76 21.45
CA GLU A 11 0.13 -14.20 22.29
C GLU A 11 1.17 -13.45 21.45
N GLN A 12 1.58 -13.99 20.30
CA GLN A 12 2.49 -13.31 19.37
C GLN A 12 1.85 -12.02 18.83
N LEU A 13 0.58 -12.07 18.42
CA LEU A 13 -0.15 -10.90 17.94
C LEU A 13 -0.28 -9.81 19.02
N ALA A 14 -0.52 -10.19 20.27
CA ALA A 14 -0.62 -9.25 21.37
C ALA A 14 0.75 -8.60 21.69
N ASN A 15 1.82 -9.40 21.69
CA ASN A 15 3.19 -8.92 21.93
C ASN A 15 3.66 -7.95 20.83
N GLU A 16 3.43 -8.27 19.55
CA GLU A 16 3.77 -7.37 18.45
C GLU A 16 3.01 -6.04 18.54
N LEU A 17 1.71 -6.08 18.91
CA LEU A 17 0.93 -4.87 19.13
C LEU A 17 1.50 -4.02 20.27
N GLU A 18 1.94 -4.62 21.37
CA GLU A 18 2.57 -3.92 22.48
C GLU A 18 3.87 -3.23 22.04
N ILE A 19 4.75 -3.94 21.33
CA ILE A 19 6.01 -3.40 20.79
C ILE A 19 5.76 -2.19 19.87
N ASP A 20 4.78 -2.29 18.97
CA ASP A 20 4.46 -1.21 18.04
C ASP A 20 3.91 0.02 18.78
N LEU A 21 3.06 -0.18 19.80
CA LEU A 21 2.52 0.89 20.63
C LEU A 21 3.59 1.60 21.45
N GLU A 22 4.52 0.84 22.05
CA GLU A 22 5.67 1.37 22.77
C GLU A 22 6.58 2.20 21.83
N THR A 23 6.79 1.73 20.61
CA THR A 23 7.59 2.44 19.60
C THR A 23 6.98 3.79 19.26
N ILE A 24 5.66 3.85 19.03
CA ILE A 24 4.95 5.10 18.77
C ILE A 24 5.02 6.04 19.98
N ALA A 25 4.79 5.51 21.19
CA ALA A 25 4.82 6.29 22.42
C ALA A 25 6.20 6.92 22.66
N ARG A 26 7.27 6.13 22.49
CA ARG A 26 8.65 6.61 22.59
C ARG A 26 8.95 7.71 21.58
N LYS A 27 8.60 7.52 20.30
CA LYS A 27 8.82 8.54 19.26
C LYS A 27 8.01 9.81 19.51
N LYS A 28 6.79 9.69 20.04
CA LYS A 28 5.99 10.85 20.45
C LYS A 28 6.67 11.63 21.59
N ALA A 29 7.19 10.95 22.61
CA ALA A 29 7.91 11.59 23.70
C ALA A 29 9.18 12.30 23.22
N LEU A 30 9.92 11.70 22.27
CA LEU A 30 11.08 12.33 21.64
C LEU A 30 10.70 13.61 20.87
N ASP A 31 9.59 13.58 20.15
CA ASP A 31 9.06 14.74 19.43
C ASP A 31 8.68 15.89 20.38
N GLU A 32 7.95 15.58 21.46
CA GLU A 32 7.60 16.54 22.50
C GLU A 32 8.83 17.14 23.20
N ALA A 33 9.91 16.36 23.33
CA ALA A 33 11.20 16.84 23.82
C ALA A 33 11.99 17.68 22.79
N GLY A 34 11.48 17.83 21.56
CA GLY A 34 12.07 18.62 20.49
C GLY A 34 13.18 17.92 19.71
N PHE A 35 13.30 16.60 19.81
CA PHE A 35 14.35 15.81 19.13
C PHE A 35 14.34 16.00 17.60
N TYR A 36 13.15 16.09 17.00
CA TYR A 36 12.99 16.18 15.55
C TYR A 36 12.98 17.61 14.98
N LYS A 37 13.18 18.65 15.81
CA LYS A 37 13.05 20.06 15.37
C LYS A 37 14.01 20.44 14.23
N ASP A 38 15.20 19.84 14.22
CA ASP A 38 16.24 20.10 13.23
C ASP A 38 16.31 19.00 12.15
N HIS A 39 15.43 17.99 12.19
CA HIS A 39 15.37 16.93 11.18
C HIS A 39 14.60 17.40 9.94
N GLU A 40 14.91 16.79 8.80
CA GLU A 40 14.15 16.97 7.57
C GLU A 40 12.70 16.52 7.76
N LYS A 41 11.75 17.39 7.38
CA LYS A 41 10.32 17.21 7.69
C LYS A 41 9.73 15.99 6.99
N GLU A 42 10.18 15.71 5.77
CA GLU A 42 9.77 14.53 5.01
C GLU A 42 10.17 13.23 5.70
N SER A 43 11.36 13.15 6.31
CA SER A 43 11.82 11.98 7.07
C SER A 43 10.97 11.77 8.31
N TYR A 44 10.57 12.85 8.99
CA TYR A 44 9.63 12.79 10.10
C TYR A 44 8.30 12.19 9.65
N TYR A 45 7.69 12.72 8.59
CA TYR A 45 6.40 12.23 8.11
C TYR A 45 6.47 10.78 7.59
N CYS A 46 7.51 10.44 6.82
CA CYS A 46 7.75 9.08 6.34
C CYS A 46 7.89 8.08 7.50
N GLY A 47 8.69 8.42 8.52
CA GLY A 47 8.87 7.58 9.70
C GLY A 47 7.57 7.38 10.49
N ARG A 48 6.79 8.45 10.66
CA ARG A 48 5.50 8.39 11.38
C ARG A 48 4.44 7.60 10.61
N SER A 49 4.43 7.70 9.28
CA SER A 49 3.59 6.89 8.41
C SER A 49 3.86 5.40 8.64
N PHE A 50 5.13 4.98 8.57
CA PHE A 50 5.53 3.59 8.76
C PHE A 50 5.15 3.04 10.15
N ASP A 51 5.36 3.82 11.21
CA ASP A 51 4.98 3.40 12.56
C ASP A 51 3.46 3.21 12.69
N GLN A 52 2.68 4.16 12.17
CA GLN A 52 1.21 4.07 12.21
C GLN A 52 0.69 2.90 11.37
N ALA A 53 1.30 2.63 10.22
CA ALA A 53 0.96 1.47 9.39
C ALA A 53 1.25 0.15 10.14
N SER A 54 2.39 0.06 10.82
CA SER A 54 2.75 -1.13 11.62
C SER A 54 1.75 -1.39 12.74
N VAL A 55 1.41 -0.36 13.53
CA VAL A 55 0.36 -0.44 14.55
C VAL A 55 -1.00 -0.80 13.95
N ALA A 56 -1.36 -0.23 12.79
CA ALA A 56 -2.63 -0.52 12.13
C ALA A 56 -2.75 -1.99 11.71
N ILE A 57 -1.66 -2.56 11.17
CA ILE A 57 -1.58 -3.98 10.82
C ILE A 57 -1.74 -4.85 12.07
N SER A 58 -1.01 -4.53 13.14
CA SER A 58 -1.11 -5.24 14.42
C SER A 58 -2.52 -5.17 15.00
N TYR A 59 -3.19 -4.01 14.95
CA TYR A 59 -4.61 -3.89 15.33
C TYR A 59 -5.52 -4.75 14.46
N ALA A 60 -5.34 -4.73 13.14
CA ALA A 60 -6.17 -5.48 12.20
C ALA A 60 -6.09 -7.00 12.44
N LEU A 61 -4.89 -7.53 12.66
CA LEU A 61 -4.67 -8.95 12.95
C LEU A 61 -5.18 -9.35 14.34
N ASN A 62 -5.21 -8.41 15.29
CA ASN A 62 -5.88 -8.56 16.59
C ASN A 62 -7.40 -8.30 16.52
N GLN A 63 -7.98 -8.13 15.33
CA GLN A 63 -9.41 -7.89 15.10
C GLN A 63 -9.95 -6.60 15.76
N LYS A 64 -9.07 -5.64 16.04
CA LYS A 64 -9.39 -4.29 16.55
C LYS A 64 -9.58 -3.34 15.37
N PHE A 65 -10.65 -3.55 14.59
CA PHE A 65 -10.78 -2.98 13.25
C PHE A 65 -11.00 -1.46 13.22
N ASP A 66 -11.68 -0.91 14.22
CA ASP A 66 -11.90 0.54 14.28
C ASP A 66 -10.58 1.28 14.58
N GLU A 67 -9.79 0.75 15.51
CA GLU A 67 -8.45 1.22 15.82
C GLU A 67 -7.50 1.04 14.62
N ALA A 68 -7.59 -0.09 13.93
CA ALA A 68 -6.83 -0.34 12.71
C ALA A 68 -7.13 0.70 11.63
N LYS A 69 -8.41 0.96 11.35
CA LYS A 69 -8.82 1.96 10.35
C LYS A 69 -8.35 3.37 10.74
N ALA A 70 -8.46 3.74 12.01
CA ALA A 70 -7.98 5.02 12.50
C ALA A 70 -6.46 5.17 12.39
N ALA A 71 -5.70 4.10 12.66
CA ALA A 71 -4.24 4.09 12.51
C ALA A 71 -3.82 4.11 11.04
N PHE A 72 -4.46 3.33 10.16
CA PHE A 72 -4.22 3.37 8.71
C PHE A 72 -4.53 4.75 8.12
N LYS A 73 -5.60 5.40 8.57
CA LYS A 73 -5.92 6.78 8.16
C LYS A 73 -4.77 7.72 8.51
N LYS A 74 -4.29 7.69 9.75
CA LYS A 74 -3.14 8.50 10.19
C LYS A 74 -1.88 8.18 9.38
N ALA A 75 -1.61 6.91 9.10
CA ALA A 75 -0.49 6.49 8.28
C ALA A 75 -0.56 7.14 6.88
N ALA A 76 -1.73 7.05 6.23
CA ALA A 76 -1.96 7.66 4.93
C ALA A 76 -1.88 9.19 4.96
N GLU A 77 -2.42 9.85 5.99
CA GLU A 77 -2.29 11.30 6.18
C GLU A 77 -0.82 11.73 6.34
N TYR A 78 -0.02 10.97 7.09
CA TYR A 78 1.42 11.19 7.21
C TYR A 78 2.14 10.95 5.88
N GLN A 79 1.82 9.89 5.14
CA GLN A 79 2.43 9.62 3.83
C GLN A 79 2.04 10.67 2.78
N LEU A 80 0.86 11.27 2.89
CA LEU A 80 0.41 12.29 1.95
C LEU A 80 1.22 13.61 2.07
N ARG A 81 1.74 13.95 3.25
CA ARG A 81 2.53 15.18 3.44
C ARG A 81 3.77 15.25 2.55
N PRO A 82 4.69 14.26 2.54
CA PRO A 82 5.84 14.29 1.64
C PRO A 82 5.44 14.25 0.15
N LEU A 83 4.31 13.62 -0.21
CA LEU A 83 3.77 13.70 -1.58
C LEU A 83 3.41 15.14 -1.97
N LYS A 84 2.75 15.89 -1.09
CA LYS A 84 2.43 17.31 -1.32
C LYS A 84 3.69 18.17 -1.38
N MET A 85 4.62 17.96 -0.45
CA MET A 85 5.92 18.64 -0.45
C MET A 85 6.70 18.43 -1.75
N ALA A 86 6.57 17.24 -2.38
CA ALA A 86 7.24 16.89 -3.62
C ALA A 86 6.50 17.35 -4.88
N PHE A 87 5.16 17.27 -4.90
CA PHE A 87 4.37 17.32 -6.14
C PHE A 87 3.32 18.43 -6.21
N ASP A 88 3.05 19.15 -5.11
CA ASP A 88 2.06 20.25 -5.08
C ASP A 88 2.74 21.62 -4.91
N PRO A 89 2.95 22.38 -6.01
CA PRO A 89 3.56 23.72 -5.94
C PRO A 89 2.77 24.74 -5.13
N THR A 90 1.52 24.43 -4.75
CA THR A 90 0.67 25.31 -3.93
C THR A 90 0.76 25.01 -2.43
N ASP A 91 1.36 23.87 -2.03
CA ASP A 91 1.58 23.56 -0.62
C ASP A 91 2.65 24.50 -0.03
N SER A 92 2.39 25.04 1.17
CA SER A 92 3.31 25.93 1.87
C SER A 92 4.68 25.30 2.19
N GLU A 93 4.75 23.97 2.21
CA GLU A 93 5.95 23.19 2.47
C GLU A 93 6.54 22.59 1.19
N PHE A 94 6.14 23.08 0.01
CA PHE A 94 6.66 22.59 -1.28
C PHE A 94 8.18 22.77 -1.41
N ILE A 95 8.88 21.67 -1.62
CA ILE A 95 10.34 21.62 -1.84
C ILE A 95 10.72 20.90 -3.14
N GLY A 96 9.75 20.31 -3.85
CA GLY A 96 9.94 19.69 -5.15
C GLY A 96 10.97 18.56 -5.11
N GLU A 97 11.91 18.57 -6.04
CA GLU A 97 12.97 17.55 -6.18
C GLU A 97 13.98 17.49 -5.02
N LYS A 98 13.88 18.40 -4.03
CA LYS A 98 14.80 18.47 -2.89
C LYS A 98 14.48 17.46 -1.77
N ILE A 99 13.45 16.62 -1.94
CA ILE A 99 13.12 15.53 -1.01
C ILE A 99 14.33 14.61 -0.85
N SER A 100 14.86 14.48 0.36
CA SER A 100 16.12 13.77 0.64
C SER A 100 15.98 12.25 0.69
N GLU A 101 14.90 11.74 1.28
CA GLU A 101 14.58 10.31 1.44
C GLU A 101 14.12 9.63 0.12
N GLY A 102 14.07 10.40 -0.97
CA GLY A 102 13.73 9.91 -2.30
C GLY A 102 12.42 9.12 -2.33
N SER A 103 12.44 7.95 -2.99
CA SER A 103 11.26 7.13 -3.27
C SER A 103 10.55 6.57 -2.02
N GLN A 104 11.21 6.50 -0.87
CA GLN A 104 10.58 6.01 0.37
C GLN A 104 9.60 7.05 0.93
N ALA A 105 9.97 8.33 0.93
CA ALA A 105 9.09 9.40 1.38
C ALA A 105 7.96 9.70 0.39
N ILE A 106 8.18 9.55 -0.92
CA ILE A 106 7.16 9.85 -1.95
C ILE A 106 6.45 8.60 -2.50
N ASP A 107 6.31 7.56 -1.67
CA ASP A 107 5.62 6.33 -2.06
C ASP A 107 4.09 6.50 -2.08
N VAL A 108 3.56 6.74 -3.29
CA VAL A 108 2.11 6.85 -3.55
C VAL A 108 1.39 5.53 -3.29
N VAL A 109 2.02 4.38 -3.57
CA VAL A 109 1.37 3.07 -3.42
C VAL A 109 1.13 2.76 -1.95
N SER A 110 2.11 3.06 -1.09
CA SER A 110 1.96 2.95 0.37
C SER A 110 0.84 3.84 0.91
N CYS A 111 0.75 5.10 0.44
CA CYS A 111 -0.34 6.01 0.80
C CYS A 111 -1.71 5.47 0.35
N PHE A 112 -1.80 5.00 -0.89
CA PHE A 112 -3.00 4.38 -1.46
C PHE A 112 -3.44 3.17 -0.63
N ASN A 113 -2.52 2.25 -0.30
CA ASN A 113 -2.83 1.05 0.45
C ASN A 113 -3.42 1.37 1.84
N CYS A 114 -2.76 2.26 2.58
CA CYS A 114 -3.22 2.68 3.89
C CYS A 114 -4.59 3.36 3.81
N ALA A 115 -4.79 4.27 2.86
CA ALA A 115 -6.07 4.95 2.67
C ALA A 115 -7.20 3.96 2.33
N MET A 116 -6.96 3.00 1.44
CA MET A 116 -7.95 1.99 1.07
C MET A 116 -8.27 1.03 2.24
N ALA A 117 -7.28 0.65 3.06
CA ALA A 117 -7.49 -0.13 4.28
C ALA A 117 -8.29 0.64 5.34
N ALA A 118 -8.11 1.97 5.40
CA ALA A 118 -8.85 2.85 6.31
C ALA A 118 -10.31 3.12 5.91
N GLY A 119 -10.68 2.86 4.65
CA GLY A 119 -11.99 3.28 4.12
C GLY A 119 -12.00 4.69 3.51
N GLU A 120 -10.83 5.27 3.24
CA GLU A 120 -10.66 6.68 2.87
C GLU A 120 -10.40 6.82 1.35
N LEU A 121 -11.44 6.59 0.54
CA LEU A 121 -11.35 6.68 -0.93
C LEU A 121 -10.83 8.05 -1.41
N ALA A 122 -11.28 9.15 -0.78
CA ALA A 122 -10.88 10.49 -1.15
C ALA A 122 -9.37 10.72 -0.98
N LEU A 123 -8.80 10.20 0.12
CA LEU A 123 -7.38 10.27 0.43
C LEU A 123 -6.56 9.42 -0.55
N ALA A 124 -7.04 8.21 -0.86
CA ALA A 124 -6.43 7.34 -1.87
C ALA A 124 -6.39 8.02 -3.25
N LYS A 125 -7.51 8.64 -3.64
CA LYS A 125 -7.61 9.42 -4.88
C LYS A 125 -6.65 10.60 -4.89
N GLU A 126 -6.61 11.40 -3.83
CA GLU A 126 -5.73 12.56 -3.71
C GLU A 126 -4.26 12.17 -3.91
N ALA A 127 -3.79 11.12 -3.23
CA ALA A 127 -2.42 10.62 -3.36
C ALA A 127 -2.08 10.23 -4.81
N CYS A 128 -2.95 9.49 -5.49
CA CYS A 128 -2.73 9.10 -6.89
C CYS A 128 -2.76 10.29 -7.85
N LEU A 129 -3.64 11.27 -7.62
CA LEU A 129 -3.77 12.44 -8.49
C LEU A 129 -2.60 13.42 -8.39
N LEU A 130 -1.92 13.48 -7.24
CA LEU A 130 -0.72 14.29 -7.04
C LEU A 130 0.46 13.82 -7.91
N TYR A 131 0.52 12.54 -8.26
CA TYR A 131 1.69 11.99 -8.95
C TYR A 131 1.89 12.62 -10.34
N PRO A 132 3.11 13.07 -10.71
CA PRO A 132 3.34 13.74 -11.98
C PRO A 132 3.16 12.81 -13.18
N GLU A 133 2.70 13.37 -14.31
CA GLU A 133 2.58 12.63 -15.59
C GLU A 133 3.95 12.33 -16.21
N GLY A 134 4.92 13.22 -15.99
CA GLY A 134 6.28 13.11 -16.52
C GLY A 134 7.26 12.51 -15.51
N PRO A 135 8.50 12.23 -15.94
CA PRO A 135 9.56 11.80 -15.04
C PRO A 135 9.77 12.83 -13.94
N PHE A 136 9.81 12.38 -12.69
CA PHE A 136 10.24 13.23 -11.58
C PHE A 136 11.77 13.22 -11.53
N PRO A 137 12.46 14.38 -11.52
CA PRO A 137 13.93 14.44 -11.58
C PRO A 137 14.65 13.62 -10.49
N GLY A 138 14.03 13.47 -9.31
CA GLY A 138 14.52 12.62 -8.22
C GLY A 138 14.36 11.11 -8.44
N ASN A 139 13.68 10.68 -9.50
CA ASN A 139 13.49 9.28 -9.89
C ASN A 139 13.78 9.12 -11.41
N PRO A 140 15.05 8.97 -11.81
CA PRO A 140 15.48 9.09 -13.22
C PRO A 140 15.04 7.92 -14.12
N LYS A 141 14.42 6.86 -13.60
CA LYS A 141 13.90 5.74 -14.39
C LYS A 141 12.51 5.32 -13.92
N PRO A 142 11.49 5.45 -14.79
CA PRO A 142 10.15 4.95 -14.48
C PRO A 142 10.19 3.45 -14.17
N ASP A 143 9.90 3.06 -12.94
CA ASP A 143 9.83 1.66 -12.51
C ASP A 143 8.39 1.13 -12.69
N THR A 144 8.22 -0.17 -12.54
CA THR A 144 6.95 -0.87 -12.48
C THR A 144 5.97 -0.28 -11.45
N ALA A 145 6.45 0.36 -10.39
CA ALA A 145 5.60 1.09 -9.45
C ALA A 145 4.97 2.35 -10.08
N ASP A 146 5.70 3.07 -10.92
CA ASP A 146 5.22 4.31 -11.55
C ASP A 146 4.08 4.03 -12.53
N ASP A 147 4.16 2.95 -13.30
CA ASP A 147 3.07 2.55 -14.19
C ASP A 147 1.82 2.11 -13.42
N LEU A 148 1.96 1.50 -12.23
CA LEU A 148 0.81 1.20 -11.38
C LEU A 148 0.15 2.50 -10.89
N VAL A 149 0.94 3.46 -10.44
CA VAL A 149 0.44 4.76 -9.97
C VAL A 149 -0.22 5.52 -11.12
N HIS A 150 0.35 5.52 -12.32
CA HIS A 150 -0.27 6.12 -13.50
C HIS A 150 -1.57 5.42 -13.90
N ALA A 151 -1.63 4.08 -13.80
CA ALA A 151 -2.87 3.34 -14.04
C ALA A 151 -3.96 3.70 -13.02
N LEU A 152 -3.62 3.75 -11.72
CA LEU A 152 -4.54 4.18 -10.66
C LEU A 152 -5.00 5.63 -10.84
N LYS A 153 -4.08 6.54 -11.18
CA LYS A 153 -4.38 7.94 -11.48
C LYS A 153 -5.37 8.07 -12.63
N ALA A 154 -5.13 7.37 -13.74
CA ALA A 154 -6.02 7.35 -14.89
C ALA A 154 -7.40 6.79 -14.52
N TRP A 155 -7.43 5.70 -13.75
CA TRP A 155 -8.66 5.09 -13.24
C TRP A 155 -9.48 6.08 -12.38
N PHE A 156 -8.84 6.77 -11.42
CA PHE A 156 -9.50 7.77 -10.57
C PHE A 156 -9.98 9.02 -11.32
N ASN A 157 -9.41 9.30 -12.49
CA ASN A 157 -9.88 10.34 -13.42
C ASN A 157 -11.00 9.85 -14.35
N GLY A 158 -11.37 8.58 -14.30
CA GLY A 158 -12.37 7.98 -15.19
C GLY A 158 -11.85 7.64 -16.59
N ASP A 159 -10.54 7.78 -16.83
CA ASP A 159 -9.89 7.43 -18.10
C ASP A 159 -9.44 5.96 -18.06
N HIS A 160 -10.41 5.07 -18.23
CA HIS A 160 -10.18 3.62 -18.18
C HIS A 160 -9.34 3.10 -19.34
N ASP A 161 -9.37 3.76 -20.50
CA ASP A 161 -8.54 3.40 -21.66
C ASP A 161 -7.07 3.69 -21.35
N LYS A 162 -6.76 4.87 -20.79
CA LYS A 162 -5.39 5.18 -20.36
C LYS A 162 -4.93 4.25 -19.23
N ALA A 163 -5.80 3.96 -18.25
CA ALA A 163 -5.49 3.03 -17.18
C ALA A 163 -5.15 1.62 -17.72
N SER A 164 -5.91 1.18 -18.72
CA SER A 164 -5.71 -0.08 -19.43
C SER A 164 -4.36 -0.11 -20.15
N VAL A 165 -3.98 0.95 -20.87
CA VAL A 165 -2.68 1.04 -21.57
C VAL A 165 -1.49 0.85 -20.61
N HIS A 166 -1.51 1.49 -19.44
CA HIS A 166 -0.45 1.32 -18.43
C HIS A 166 -0.37 -0.12 -17.91
N CYS A 167 -1.52 -0.74 -17.64
CA CYS A 167 -1.59 -2.14 -17.21
C CYS A 167 -1.09 -3.10 -18.30
N GLN A 168 -1.58 -2.96 -19.54
CA GLN A 168 -1.23 -3.82 -20.66
C GLN A 168 0.28 -3.85 -20.91
N LYS A 169 0.92 -2.68 -20.92
CA LYS A 169 2.37 -2.54 -21.07
C LYS A 169 3.12 -3.46 -20.11
N ARG A 170 2.75 -3.47 -18.82
CA ARG A 170 3.42 -4.30 -17.80
C ARG A 170 3.05 -5.78 -17.88
N LEU A 171 1.82 -6.10 -18.26
CA LEU A 171 1.41 -7.48 -18.52
C LEU A 171 2.17 -8.09 -19.71
N ASP A 172 2.35 -7.34 -20.79
CA ASP A 172 3.11 -7.75 -21.99
C ASP A 172 4.60 -7.95 -21.67
N GLU A 173 5.21 -6.99 -20.97
CA GLU A 173 6.61 -7.08 -20.55
C GLU A 173 6.88 -8.30 -19.68
N TYR A 174 5.97 -8.62 -18.75
CA TYR A 174 6.09 -9.81 -17.91
C TYR A 174 5.87 -11.10 -18.71
N THR A 175 4.89 -11.13 -19.62
CA THR A 175 4.62 -12.28 -20.49
C THR A 175 5.81 -12.61 -21.40
N ALA A 176 6.43 -11.57 -21.98
CA ALA A 176 7.62 -11.73 -22.82
C ALA A 176 8.84 -12.22 -22.04
N LYS A 177 8.97 -11.83 -20.76
CA LYS A 177 10.09 -12.24 -19.91
C LYS A 177 9.64 -12.45 -18.46
N PRO A 178 9.02 -13.61 -18.14
CA PRO A 178 8.52 -13.89 -16.80
C PRO A 178 9.67 -13.95 -15.80
N SER A 179 9.43 -13.47 -14.58
CA SER A 179 10.41 -13.63 -13.50
C SER A 179 10.41 -15.08 -13.01
N LYS A 180 11.60 -15.70 -12.95
CA LYS A 180 11.78 -17.04 -12.39
C LYS A 180 11.81 -17.05 -10.85
N LYS A 181 11.93 -15.87 -10.24
CA LYS A 181 11.99 -15.66 -8.78
C LYS A 181 10.90 -14.70 -8.36
N ILE A 182 10.47 -14.79 -7.11
CA ILE A 182 9.66 -13.75 -6.48
C ILE A 182 10.58 -12.53 -6.33
N THR A 183 10.24 -11.45 -7.04
CA THR A 183 10.95 -10.17 -7.08
C THR A 183 9.93 -9.04 -7.05
N PHE A 184 10.41 -7.80 -6.88
CA PHE A 184 9.61 -6.60 -7.04
C PHE A 184 8.80 -6.60 -8.35
N ARG A 185 9.45 -6.97 -9.47
CA ARG A 185 8.78 -7.07 -10.78
C ARG A 185 7.64 -8.08 -10.82
N SER A 186 7.77 -9.24 -10.17
CA SER A 186 6.65 -10.19 -10.09
C SER A 186 5.53 -9.69 -9.18
N ASN A 187 5.85 -8.94 -8.12
CA ASN A 187 4.83 -8.32 -7.27
C ASN A 187 3.97 -7.35 -8.10
N TYR A 188 4.60 -6.37 -8.76
CA TYR A 188 3.86 -5.39 -9.54
C TYR A 188 3.10 -6.00 -10.71
N PHE A 189 3.59 -7.06 -11.36
CA PHE A 189 2.79 -7.80 -12.35
C PHE A 189 1.42 -8.24 -11.78
N THR A 190 1.40 -8.81 -10.56
CA THR A 190 0.14 -9.24 -9.93
C THR A 190 -0.81 -8.07 -9.65
N LEU A 191 -0.26 -6.90 -9.31
CA LEU A 191 -1.04 -5.69 -9.05
C LEU A 191 -1.66 -5.14 -10.34
N HIS A 192 -0.89 -5.08 -11.43
CA HIS A 192 -1.42 -4.68 -12.73
C HIS A 192 -2.47 -5.67 -13.26
N LEU A 193 -2.31 -6.98 -13.01
CA LEU A 193 -3.30 -7.98 -13.39
C LEU A 193 -4.63 -7.82 -12.63
N ALA A 194 -4.55 -7.59 -11.32
CA ALA A 194 -5.73 -7.31 -10.52
C ALA A 194 -6.43 -6.00 -10.96
N LEU A 195 -5.66 -4.92 -11.16
CA LEU A 195 -6.20 -3.64 -11.62
C LEU A 195 -6.79 -3.74 -13.04
N TRP A 196 -6.16 -4.51 -13.94
CA TRP A 196 -6.71 -4.83 -15.25
C TRP A 196 -8.10 -5.47 -15.16
N GLY A 197 -8.27 -6.45 -14.26
CA GLY A 197 -9.56 -7.06 -13.97
C GLY A 197 -10.60 -6.03 -13.48
N ILE A 198 -10.19 -5.10 -12.62
CA ILE A 198 -11.05 -4.01 -12.13
C ILE A 198 -11.51 -3.07 -13.25
N ILE A 199 -10.58 -2.66 -14.13
CA ILE A 199 -10.83 -1.78 -15.27
C ILE A 199 -11.84 -2.42 -16.24
N HIS A 200 -11.65 -3.70 -16.58
CA HIS A 200 -12.45 -4.39 -17.59
C HIS A 200 -13.65 -5.18 -17.03
N LYS A 201 -13.89 -5.12 -15.72
CA LYS A 201 -14.89 -5.96 -15.02
C LYS A 201 -14.68 -7.46 -15.26
N ASP A 202 -13.43 -7.87 -15.44
CA ASP A 202 -13.06 -9.27 -15.60
C ASP A 202 -12.73 -9.89 -14.24
N ALA A 203 -13.70 -10.64 -13.71
CA ALA A 203 -13.57 -11.31 -12.42
C ALA A 203 -12.42 -12.34 -12.41
N LEU A 204 -12.11 -12.98 -13.54
CA LEU A 204 -11.06 -14.00 -13.61
C LEU A 204 -9.67 -13.37 -13.47
N SER A 205 -9.41 -12.29 -14.21
CA SER A 205 -8.14 -11.55 -14.08
C SER A 205 -7.99 -10.92 -12.69
N PHE A 206 -9.09 -10.39 -12.14
CA PHE A 206 -9.07 -9.83 -10.79
C PHE A 206 -8.71 -10.88 -9.73
N GLU A 207 -9.38 -12.03 -9.75
CA GLU A 207 -9.12 -13.13 -8.84
C GLU A 207 -7.70 -13.70 -9.00
N ASP A 208 -7.23 -13.90 -10.24
CA ASP A 208 -5.88 -14.41 -10.51
C ASP A 208 -4.80 -13.44 -10.00
N GLY A 209 -4.99 -12.14 -10.23
CA GLY A 209 -4.10 -11.09 -9.70
C GLY A 209 -3.98 -11.14 -8.18
N ILE A 210 -5.12 -11.18 -7.48
CA ILE A 210 -5.16 -11.26 -6.01
C ILE A 210 -4.54 -12.56 -5.48
N LYS A 211 -4.88 -13.72 -6.06
CA LYS A 211 -4.30 -15.02 -5.63
C LYS A 211 -2.79 -15.07 -5.79
N ARG A 212 -2.26 -14.54 -6.90
CA ARG A 212 -0.81 -14.49 -7.13
C ARG A 212 -0.12 -13.53 -6.18
N ASN A 213 -0.75 -12.39 -5.87
CA ASN A 213 -0.23 -11.46 -4.87
C ASN A 213 -0.15 -12.12 -3.48
N LEU A 214 -1.23 -12.80 -3.06
CA LEU A 214 -1.27 -13.56 -1.81
C LEU A 214 -0.19 -14.64 -1.77
N ALA A 215 0.07 -15.34 -2.88
CA ALA A 215 1.14 -16.33 -2.94
C ALA A 215 2.54 -15.73 -2.67
N ILE A 216 2.77 -14.47 -3.05
CA ILE A 216 4.00 -13.74 -2.73
C ILE A 216 4.07 -13.44 -1.23
N TRP A 217 2.99 -12.94 -0.63
CA TRP A 217 2.94 -12.67 0.80
C TRP A 217 3.08 -13.93 1.64
N HIS A 218 2.40 -15.02 1.28
CA HIS A 218 2.54 -16.33 1.93
C HIS A 218 3.97 -16.87 1.86
N HIS A 219 4.69 -16.59 0.77
CA HIS A 219 6.10 -16.91 0.67
C HIS A 219 6.95 -16.05 1.62
N GLY A 220 6.71 -14.74 1.64
CA GLY A 220 7.38 -13.78 2.53
C GLY A 220 7.19 -14.11 4.01
N ALA A 221 5.96 -14.40 4.44
CA ALA A 221 5.65 -14.80 5.82
C ALA A 221 6.40 -16.05 6.29
N ARG A 222 6.79 -16.92 5.34
CA ARG A 222 7.46 -18.19 5.65
C ARG A 222 8.98 -18.10 5.60
N TYR A 223 9.51 -17.32 4.67
CA TYR A 223 10.94 -17.34 4.33
C TYR A 223 11.59 -15.96 4.25
N GLY A 224 10.81 -14.89 4.32
CA GLY A 224 11.27 -13.52 4.22
C GLY A 224 11.79 -12.95 5.54
N GLU A 225 12.31 -11.73 5.47
CA GLU A 225 12.87 -11.00 6.62
C GLU A 225 11.83 -10.69 7.69
N GLU A 226 10.56 -10.59 7.29
CA GLU A 226 9.43 -10.30 8.19
C GLU A 226 8.69 -11.57 8.65
N SER A 227 9.34 -12.73 8.49
CA SER A 227 8.84 -13.98 9.00
C SER A 227 8.66 -13.89 10.52
N GLY A 228 7.45 -14.19 10.99
CA GLY A 228 7.11 -14.15 12.41
C GLY A 228 6.63 -12.81 12.95
N THR A 229 6.55 -11.75 12.13
CA THR A 229 5.99 -10.45 12.53
C THR A 229 4.58 -10.25 11.97
N THR A 230 3.84 -9.30 12.53
CA THR A 230 2.50 -8.93 12.03
C THR A 230 2.53 -8.43 10.60
N ARG A 231 3.54 -7.62 10.23
CA ARG A 231 3.72 -7.11 8.87
C ARG A 231 3.92 -8.22 7.83
N GLY A 232 4.64 -9.30 8.19
CA GLY A 232 4.78 -10.46 7.31
C GLY A 232 3.46 -11.21 7.04
N HIS A 233 2.43 -11.01 7.86
CA HIS A 233 1.15 -11.72 7.81
C HIS A 233 -0.02 -10.84 7.34
N TYR A 234 0.27 -9.70 6.69
CA TYR A 234 -0.74 -8.78 6.16
C TYR A 234 -0.45 -8.44 4.70
N ALA A 235 -1.41 -8.76 3.81
CA ALA A 235 -1.26 -8.53 2.37
C ALA A 235 -1.84 -7.16 1.97
N GLU A 236 -1.11 -6.08 2.22
CA GLU A 236 -1.58 -4.70 2.04
C GLU A 236 -2.16 -4.41 0.65
N PHE A 237 -1.48 -4.84 -0.42
CA PHE A 237 -1.92 -4.58 -1.79
C PHE A 237 -3.19 -5.37 -2.12
N ALA A 238 -3.31 -6.59 -1.60
CA ALA A 238 -4.49 -7.42 -1.80
C ALA A 238 -5.72 -6.81 -1.10
N VAL A 239 -5.55 -6.27 0.12
CA VAL A 239 -6.60 -5.53 0.82
C VAL A 239 -7.02 -4.30 0.01
N ALA A 240 -6.06 -3.48 -0.42
CA ALA A 240 -6.33 -2.23 -1.13
C ALA A 240 -7.03 -2.45 -2.48
N LEU A 241 -6.56 -3.39 -3.30
CA LEU A 241 -7.17 -3.72 -4.59
C LEU A 241 -8.49 -4.48 -4.44
N THR A 242 -8.68 -5.27 -3.38
CA THR A 242 -9.98 -5.84 -3.06
C THR A 242 -11.01 -4.74 -2.79
N ASN A 243 -10.66 -3.76 -1.95
CA ASN A 243 -11.52 -2.63 -1.65
C ASN A 243 -11.80 -1.76 -2.89
N LEU A 244 -10.80 -1.55 -3.75
CA LEU A 244 -10.99 -0.85 -5.01
C LEU A 244 -11.94 -1.61 -5.95
N GLY A 245 -11.80 -2.93 -6.06
CA GLY A 245 -12.69 -3.77 -6.87
C GLY A 245 -14.14 -3.71 -6.38
N ILE A 246 -14.35 -3.78 -5.07
CA ILE A 246 -15.68 -3.65 -4.44
C ILE A 246 -16.28 -2.27 -4.70
N HIS A 247 -15.49 -1.20 -4.53
CA HIS A 247 -15.91 0.15 -4.88
C HIS A 247 -16.28 0.26 -6.38
N ALA A 248 -15.57 -0.45 -7.24
CA ALA A 248 -15.85 -0.54 -8.66
C ALA A 248 -17.03 -1.49 -8.99
N GLY A 249 -17.74 -2.03 -8.00
CA GLY A 249 -18.92 -2.88 -8.18
C GLY A 249 -18.64 -4.37 -8.39
N MET A 250 -17.39 -4.81 -8.26
CA MET A 250 -17.02 -6.23 -8.29
C MET A 250 -17.26 -6.90 -6.94
N GLU A 251 -17.38 -8.22 -6.96
CA GLU A 251 -17.42 -9.02 -5.72
C GLU A 251 -16.02 -9.22 -5.16
N GLN A 252 -15.91 -9.49 -3.86
CA GLN A 252 -14.66 -9.91 -3.25
C GLN A 252 -14.19 -11.22 -3.91
N PRO A 253 -12.97 -11.27 -4.47
CA PRO A 253 -12.55 -12.43 -5.27
C PRO A 253 -12.03 -13.58 -4.40
N VAL A 254 -11.42 -13.27 -3.25
CA VAL A 254 -10.72 -14.25 -2.40
C VAL A 254 -10.92 -13.90 -0.92
N VAL A 255 -11.16 -14.93 -0.11
CA VAL A 255 -11.10 -14.85 1.37
C VAL A 255 -9.82 -15.56 1.82
N ASP A 256 -8.92 -14.82 2.46
CA ASP A 256 -7.61 -15.30 2.90
C ASP A 256 -7.25 -14.71 4.28
N PRO A 257 -6.57 -15.46 5.17
CA PRO A 257 -6.16 -14.93 6.49
C PRO A 257 -5.33 -13.64 6.44
N PHE A 258 -4.62 -13.37 5.36
CA PHE A 258 -3.80 -12.16 5.21
C PHE A 258 -4.62 -10.94 4.74
N ILE A 259 -5.93 -11.13 4.50
CA ILE A 259 -6.90 -10.08 4.21
C ILE A 259 -7.86 -10.02 5.41
N PRO A 260 -7.63 -9.12 6.39
CA PRO A 260 -8.51 -9.01 7.56
C PRO A 260 -9.90 -8.54 7.13
N GLN A 261 -10.90 -9.39 7.33
CA GLN A 261 -12.24 -9.17 6.76
C GLN A 261 -12.94 -7.91 7.31
N GLY A 262 -12.60 -7.45 8.52
CA GLY A 262 -13.12 -6.19 9.06
C GLY A 262 -12.62 -4.93 8.35
N LEU A 263 -11.59 -5.05 7.50
CA LEU A 263 -11.07 -3.98 6.63
C LEU A 263 -11.61 -4.05 5.20
N VAL A 264 -12.25 -5.16 4.82
CA VAL A 264 -12.84 -5.32 3.50
C VAL A 264 -14.10 -4.48 3.41
N TRP A 265 -14.24 -3.69 2.35
CA TRP A 265 -15.39 -2.81 2.17
C TRP A 265 -16.66 -3.62 1.89
N VAL A 266 -17.80 -3.06 2.23
CA VAL A 266 -19.10 -3.59 1.82
C VAL A 266 -19.52 -2.87 0.54
N LYS A 267 -20.10 -3.61 -0.40
CA LYS A 267 -20.62 -3.05 -1.65
C LYS A 267 -21.57 -1.89 -1.32
N PRO A 268 -21.42 -0.70 -1.93
CA PRO A 268 -22.40 0.36 -1.81
C PRO A 268 -23.76 -0.17 -2.31
N ASN A 269 -24.79 -0.08 -1.46
CA ASN A 269 -26.16 -0.45 -1.83
C ASN A 269 -26.71 0.45 -2.94
#